data_AF-A0A1G0FZ49-F1
#
_entry.id   AF-A0A1G0FZ49-F1
#
_cell.length_a   1.000
_cell.length_b   1.000
_cell.length_c   1.000
_cell.angle_alpha   90.00
_cell.angle_beta   90.00
_cell.angle_gamma   90.00
#
_symmetry.space_group_name_H-M   'P 1'
#
loop_
_entity.id
_entity.type
_entity.pdbx_description
1 polymer ?
#
loop_
_entity_poly.entity_id
_entity_poly.type
_entity_poly.pdbx_seq_one_letter_code
_entity_poly.pdbx_strand_id
1 'polypeptide(L)'
;MRANHLRHQDQMQAFTQSGDISEMLIQISDISKTSVDFIDMEHKQLADSINRLWQLVENNSIQNNADSEITGKLQEIITHLQDHFGHEEELMAKNSFPAAGHHKKRTSCFSE
;
A
#
# COMPACT_ATOMS: atom_id res chain seq x y z
N MET A 1 32.41 -25.92 41.31
CA MET A 1 33.31 -25.22 40.37
C MET A 1 32.52 -24.80 39.15
N ARG A 2 32.76 -23.58 38.68
CA ARG A 2 32.16 -22.91 37.51
C ARG A 2 32.56 -23.61 36.21
N ALA A 3 31.66 -23.62 35.22
CA ALA A 3 31.94 -23.14 33.86
C ALA A 3 30.63 -23.02 33.05
N ASN A 4 30.28 -21.76 32.72
CA ASN A 4 29.43 -21.37 31.59
C ASN A 4 30.08 -21.79 30.27
N HIS A 5 29.29 -22.21 29.27
CA HIS A 5 29.36 -21.55 27.95
C HIS A 5 28.11 -21.82 27.11
N LEU A 6 27.61 -20.74 26.52
CA LEU A 6 26.49 -20.61 25.60
C LEU A 6 26.55 -21.59 24.43
N ARG A 7 25.37 -22.07 24.00
CA ARG A 7 25.08 -22.21 22.57
C ARG A 7 23.71 -21.59 22.30
N HIS A 8 23.76 -20.30 21.97
CA HIS A 8 22.74 -19.68 21.12
C HIS A 8 22.59 -20.52 19.87
N GLN A 9 21.34 -20.81 19.49
CA GLN A 9 20.80 -21.13 18.17
C GLN A 9 19.79 -22.26 18.32
N ASP A 10 18.53 -21.90 18.55
CA ASP A 10 17.36 -22.60 18.01
C ASP A 10 16.12 -21.68 18.08
N GLN A 11 16.31 -20.42 17.68
CA GLN A 11 15.21 -19.59 17.17
C GLN A 11 15.20 -19.74 15.65
N MET A 12 14.68 -20.88 15.19
CA MET A 12 14.03 -20.96 13.89
C MET A 12 12.53 -21.01 14.18
N GLN A 13 11.98 -19.88 14.65
CA GLN A 13 10.56 -19.67 14.49
C GLN A 13 10.34 -19.54 12.99
N ALA A 14 9.75 -20.60 12.43
CA ALA A 14 9.17 -20.59 11.11
C ALA A 14 8.36 -19.31 10.98
N PHE A 15 8.81 -18.42 10.10
CA PHE A 15 8.07 -17.23 9.69
C PHE A 15 6.92 -17.75 8.82
N THR A 16 5.93 -18.34 9.46
CA THR A 16 4.68 -18.71 8.81
C THR A 16 4.06 -17.41 8.37
N GLN A 17 3.97 -17.21 7.06
CA GLN A 17 3.03 -16.29 6.43
C GLN A 17 1.61 -16.71 6.81
N SER A 18 1.24 -16.36 8.03
CA SER A 18 -0.11 -16.38 8.57
C SER A 18 -0.39 -14.95 8.97
N GLY A 19 -0.37 -14.05 7.99
CA GLY A 19 -0.94 -12.73 8.15
C GLY A 19 -2.44 -12.94 8.28
N ASP A 20 -2.94 -12.82 9.50
CA ASP A 20 -4.36 -12.74 9.73
C ASP A 20 -4.90 -11.60 8.86
N ILE A 21 -5.89 -11.90 8.02
CA ILE A 21 -6.54 -10.93 7.14
C ILE A 21 -7.12 -9.77 7.96
N SER A 22 -7.33 -9.99 9.27
CA SER A 22 -7.73 -8.99 10.26
C SER A 22 -6.69 -7.88 10.54
N GLU A 23 -5.44 -8.00 10.08
CA GLU A 23 -4.40 -6.97 10.26
C GLU A 23 -4.26 -6.02 9.04
N MET A 24 -4.99 -6.24 7.96
CA MET A 24 -4.96 -5.35 6.79
C MET A 24 -5.85 -4.13 7.01
N LEU A 25 -5.30 -2.94 6.75
CA LEU A 25 -6.01 -1.66 6.86
C LEU A 25 -7.10 -1.50 5.78
N ILE A 26 -6.84 -1.99 4.57
CA ILE A 26 -7.76 -1.93 3.43
C ILE A 26 -8.02 -3.36 2.93
N GLN A 27 -9.30 -3.75 2.91
CA GLN A 27 -9.71 -5.01 2.30
C GLN A 27 -10.10 -4.80 0.83
N ILE A 28 -9.68 -5.71 -0.06
CA ILE A 28 -10.03 -5.63 -1.48
C ILE A 28 -11.54 -5.71 -1.72
N SER A 29 -12.30 -6.36 -0.83
CA SER A 29 -13.77 -6.40 -0.88
C SER A 29 -14.41 -5.03 -0.76
N ASP A 30 -13.72 -4.07 -0.14
CA ASP A 30 -14.25 -2.74 0.15
C ASP A 30 -13.95 -1.76 -1.00
N ILE A 31 -13.14 -2.18 -1.96
CA ILE A 31 -12.79 -1.43 -3.16
C ILE A 31 -13.86 -1.66 -4.23
N SER A 32 -14.39 -0.57 -4.76
CA SER A 32 -15.35 -0.62 -5.86
C SER A 32 -14.70 -1.17 -7.12
N LYS A 33 -15.32 -2.19 -7.73
CA LYS A 33 -14.90 -2.72 -9.03
C LYS A 33 -15.37 -1.80 -10.15
N THR A 34 -14.51 -1.66 -11.14
CA THR A 34 -14.81 -1.01 -12.41
C THR A 34 -15.07 -2.07 -13.49
N SER A 35 -15.49 -1.64 -14.67
CA SER A 35 -15.57 -2.53 -15.84
C SER A 35 -14.24 -2.59 -16.61
N VAL A 36 -13.14 -2.13 -16.02
CA VAL A 36 -11.85 -1.95 -16.68
C VAL A 36 -10.78 -2.69 -15.88
N ASP A 37 -10.38 -3.87 -16.37
CA ASP A 37 -9.52 -4.79 -15.61
C ASP A 37 -8.20 -4.18 -15.14
N PHE A 38 -7.58 -3.30 -15.95
CA PHE A 38 -6.31 -2.68 -15.57
C PHE A 38 -6.48 -1.66 -14.43
N ILE A 39 -7.61 -0.95 -14.38
CA ILE A 39 -7.94 -0.03 -13.29
C ILE A 39 -8.17 -0.80 -11.98
N ASP A 40 -8.91 -1.91 -12.05
CA ASP A 40 -9.11 -2.80 -10.90
C ASP A 40 -7.80 -3.42 -10.40
N MET A 41 -6.83 -3.66 -11.29
CA MET A 41 -5.49 -4.12 -10.94
C MET A 41 -4.71 -3.03 -10.19
N GLU A 42 -4.72 -1.79 -10.68
CA GLU A 42 -4.05 -0.66 -10.01
C GLU A 42 -4.62 -0.39 -8.62
N HIS A 43 -5.96 -0.44 -8.47
CA HIS A 43 -6.58 -0.31 -7.14
C HIS A 43 -6.10 -1.37 -6.15
N LYS A 44 -5.95 -2.63 -6.60
CA LYS A 44 -5.42 -3.71 -5.74
C LYS A 44 -3.97 -3.44 -5.34
N GLN A 45 -3.14 -3.00 -6.28
CA GLN A 45 -1.74 -2.70 -6.01
C GLN A 45 -1.57 -1.50 -5.06
N LEU A 46 -2.44 -0.49 -5.17
CA LEU A 46 -2.49 0.64 -4.25
C LEU A 46 -2.90 0.20 -2.84
N ALA A 47 -3.96 -0.61 -2.72
CA ALA A 47 -4.39 -1.16 -1.44
C ALA A 47 -3.32 -2.03 -0.79
N ASP A 48 -2.67 -2.91 -1.56
CA ASP A 48 -1.54 -3.72 -1.09
C ASP A 48 -0.38 -2.83 -0.60
N SER A 49 -0.09 -1.74 -1.29
CA SER A 49 0.97 -0.80 -0.91
C SER A 49 0.65 -0.05 0.39
N ILE A 50 -0.61 0.37 0.56
CA ILE A 50 -1.09 1.01 1.80
C ILE A 50 -1.07 0.01 2.96
N ASN A 51 -1.49 -1.24 2.75
CA ASN A 51 -1.41 -2.29 3.77
C ASN A 51 0.03 -2.59 4.20
N ARG A 52 0.99 -2.54 3.27
CA ARG A 52 2.42 -2.66 3.60
C ARG A 52 2.93 -1.46 4.40
N LEU A 53 2.51 -0.24 4.05
CA LEU A 53 2.83 0.94 4.85
C LEU A 53 2.26 0.82 6.27
N TRP A 54 1.03 0.34 6.41
CA TRP A 54 0.41 0.08 7.70
C TRP A 54 1.23 -0.90 8.55
N GLN A 55 1.66 -2.02 7.96
CA GLN A 55 2.53 -2.98 8.64
C GLN A 55 3.88 -2.36 9.03
N LEU A 56 4.47 -1.51 8.18
CA LEU A 56 5.70 -0.80 8.51
C LEU A 56 5.50 0.13 9.71
N VAL A 57 4.40 0.87 9.77
CA VAL A 57 4.10 1.77 10.90
C VAL A 57 3.88 0.97 12.18
N GLU A 58 3.06 -0.07 12.15
CA GLU A 58 2.76 -0.90 13.33
C GLU A 58 4.03 -1.57 13.87
N ASN A 59 4.86 -2.14 12.99
CA ASN A 59 6.11 -2.81 13.39
C ASN A 59 7.18 -1.84 13.90
N ASN A 60 7.26 -0.64 13.32
CA ASN A 60 8.25 0.36 13.69
C ASN A 60 7.85 1.24 14.88
N SER A 61 6.59 1.21 15.32
CA SER A 61 6.19 1.79 16.61
C SER A 61 7.04 1.27 17.79
N ILE A 62 7.69 0.11 17.62
CA ILE A 62 8.56 -0.56 18.59
C ILE A 62 10.04 -0.12 18.45
N GLN A 63 10.46 0.34 17.27
CA GLN A 63 11.85 0.71 16.96
C GLN A 63 11.91 2.14 16.41
N ASN A 64 12.32 3.07 17.28
CA ASN A 64 12.24 4.53 17.16
C ASN A 64 13.09 5.18 16.01
N ASN A 65 13.18 4.54 14.84
CA ASN A 65 14.17 4.82 13.80
C ASN A 65 13.70 4.51 12.35
N ALA A 66 12.41 4.60 12.05
CA ALA A 66 11.83 4.19 10.77
C ALA A 66 11.39 5.32 9.82
N ASP A 67 11.69 6.57 10.16
CA ASP A 67 11.15 7.73 9.44
C ASP A 67 11.48 7.73 7.94
N SER A 68 12.68 7.26 7.55
CA SER A 68 13.10 7.24 6.13
C SER A 68 12.40 6.16 5.31
N GLU A 69 12.16 4.98 5.88
CA GLU A 69 11.47 3.87 5.20
C GLU A 69 9.99 4.19 5.02
N ILE A 70 9.35 4.73 6.06
CA ILE A 70 7.96 5.20 6.02
C ILE A 70 7.81 6.32 4.98
N THR A 71 8.71 7.31 5.00
CA THR A 71 8.70 8.42 4.03
C THR A 71 8.91 7.93 2.59
N GLY A 72 9.86 7.00 2.39
CA GLY A 72 10.09 6.37 1.08
C GLY A 72 8.85 5.64 0.58
N LYS A 73 8.18 4.87 1.46
CA LYS A 73 6.98 4.13 1.11
C LYS A 73 5.79 5.03 0.81
N LEU A 74 5.63 6.13 1.55
CA LEU A 74 4.63 7.16 1.27
C LEU A 74 4.86 7.78 -0.11
N GLN A 75 6.11 8.09 -0.46
CA GLN A 75 6.42 8.66 -1.77
C GLN A 75 6.10 7.69 -2.91
N GLU A 76 6.38 6.39 -2.74
CA GLU A 76 5.97 5.36 -3.72
C GLU A 76 4.45 5.33 -3.92
N ILE A 77 3.69 5.39 -2.83
CA ILE A 77 2.22 5.38 -2.88
C ILE A 77 1.69 6.62 -3.60
N ILE A 78 2.23 7.81 -3.28
CA ILE A 78 1.83 9.07 -3.92
C ILE A 78 2.12 9.03 -5.42
N THR A 79 3.31 8.60 -5.84
CA THR A 79 3.66 8.47 -7.25
C THR A 79 2.70 7.53 -7.97
N HIS A 80 2.41 6.36 -7.37
CA HIS A 80 1.48 5.40 -7.98
C HIS A 80 0.04 5.94 -8.06
N LEU A 81 -0.42 6.70 -7.07
CA LEU A 81 -1.73 7.37 -7.12
C LEU A 81 -1.81 8.37 -8.28
N GLN A 82 -0.75 9.15 -8.49
CA GLN A 82 -0.69 10.13 -9.59
C GLN A 82 -0.72 9.45 -10.95
N ASP A 83 0.05 8.37 -11.13
CA ASP A 83 0.06 7.58 -12.36
C ASP A 83 -1.33 6.97 -12.63
N HIS A 84 -1.93 6.36 -11.61
CA HIS A 84 -3.29 5.79 -11.68
C HIS A 84 -4.34 6.84 -12.09
N PHE A 85 -4.34 8.03 -11.48
CA PHE A 85 -5.24 9.11 -11.90
C PHE A 85 -4.99 9.55 -13.34
N GLY A 86 -3.74 9.59 -13.78
CA GLY A 86 -3.38 9.88 -15.16
C GLY A 86 -3.98 8.87 -16.14
N HIS A 87 -3.91 7.58 -15.83
CA HIS A 87 -4.49 6.52 -16.65
C HIS A 87 -6.02 6.58 -16.72
N GLU A 88 -6.68 6.86 -15.59
CA GLU A 88 -8.13 7.08 -15.56
C GLU A 88 -8.54 8.28 -16.40
N GLU A 89 -7.83 9.41 -16.28
CA GLU A 89 -8.11 10.63 -17.01
C GLU A 89 -7.89 10.46 -18.52
N GLU A 90 -6.82 9.77 -18.94
CA GLU A 90 -6.57 9.45 -20.35
C GLU A 90 -7.70 8.57 -20.90
N LEU A 91 -8.11 7.55 -20.15
CA LEU A 91 -9.19 6.66 -20.55
C LEU A 91 -10.53 7.40 -20.65
N MET A 92 -10.85 8.24 -19.67
CA MET A 92 -12.07 9.06 -19.67
C MET A 92 -12.09 10.05 -20.82
N ALA A 93 -10.96 10.72 -21.10
CA ALA A 93 -10.83 11.66 -22.21
C ALA A 93 -11.00 10.96 -23.57
N LYS A 94 -10.32 9.82 -23.75
CA LYS A 94 -10.39 9.02 -24.99
C LYS A 94 -11.81 8.54 -25.32
N ASN A 95 -12.60 8.24 -24.29
CA ASN A 95 -13.97 7.76 -24.45
C ASN A 95 -15.03 8.87 -24.30
N SER A 96 -14.63 10.14 -24.21
CA SER A 96 -15.53 11.29 -24.01
C SER A 96 -16.48 11.11 -22.82
N PHE A 97 -15.97 10.58 -21.71
CA PHE A 97 -16.78 10.29 -20.53
C PHE A 97 -17.38 11.59 -19.96
N PRO A 98 -18.71 11.70 -19.79
CA PRO A 98 -19.35 12.98 -19.45
C PRO A 98 -18.84 13.65 -18.16
N ALA A 99 -18.39 12.85 -17.19
CA ALA A 99 -17.91 13.34 -15.90
C ALA A 99 -16.39 13.53 -15.81
N ALA A 100 -15.64 13.42 -16.92
CA ALA A 100 -14.17 13.54 -16.93
C ALA A 100 -13.67 14.85 -16.27
N GLY A 101 -14.36 15.97 -16.50
CA GLY A 101 -14.00 17.26 -15.89
C GLY A 101 -14.16 17.29 -14.37
N HIS A 102 -15.22 16.64 -13.84
CA HIS A 102 -15.41 16.51 -12.39
C HIS A 102 -14.39 15.58 -11.77
N HIS A 103 -14.05 14.49 -12.48
CA HIS A 103 -13.01 13.55 -12.06
C HIS A 103 -11.66 14.26 -11.91
N LYS A 104 -11.21 14.93 -12.98
CA LYS A 104 -9.95 15.66 -13.01
C LYS A 104 -9.81 16.73 -11.92
N LYS A 105 -10.92 17.42 -11.61
CA LYS A 105 -10.91 18.41 -10.53
C LYS A 105 -10.66 17.76 -9.15
N ARG A 106 -11.23 16.59 -8.91
CA ARG A 106 -11.04 15.85 -7.64
C ARG A 106 -9.62 15.31 -7.51
N THR A 107 -9.07 14.72 -8.57
CA THR A 107 -7.69 14.18 -8.60
C THR A 107 -6.64 15.29 -8.49
N SER A 108 -6.90 16.47 -9.10
CA SER A 108 -6.02 17.64 -8.97
C SER A 108 -5.98 18.13 -7.51
N CYS A 109 -7.14 18.28 -6.85
CA CYS A 109 -7.22 18.71 -5.45
C CYS A 109 -6.54 17.73 -4.47
N PHE A 110 -6.41 16.46 -4.84
CA PHE A 110 -5.69 15.46 -4.05
C PHE A 110 -4.16 15.58 -4.20
N SER A 111 -3.70 16.09 -5.35
CA SER A 111 -2.28 16.21 -5.69
C SER A 111 -1.67 17.56 -5.29
N GLU A 112 -2.49 18.47 -4.75
CA GLU A 112 -2.12 19.79 -4.20
C GLU A 112 -1.80 19.71 -2.70
#